data_AF-A0A078HYH9-F1
#
_entry.id   AF-A0A078HYH9-F1
#
_cell.length_a   1.000
_cell.length_b   1.000
_cell.length_c   1.000
_cell.angle_alpha   90.00
_cell.angle_beta   90.00
_cell.angle_gamma   90.00
#
_symmetry.space_group_name_H-M   'P 1'
#
loop_
_entity.id
_entity.type
_entity.pdbx_description
1 polymer ?
#
loop_
_entity_poly.entity_id
_entity_poly.type
_entity_poly.pdbx_seq_one_letter_code
_entity_poly.pdbx_strand_id
1 'polypeptide(L)'
;MSSSSFLSSAAFFTILLVLHPGFCHVSDGAQHATYIVHMAQSQMPSGFDLHSLWYDSSLRTVSQSAQLLYTYANAIHGFSTRLTPEEADSLMTLPGVISVLPEHRYELHTTRTPLFLGLGVHNADLFPETGSSLDVVVGVLDTGVWPESKSFSDVGLGPIPSTWRGGCEAGTNFTASLCNRKLIGARFFARGPPSG
;
A
#
# COMPACT_ATOMS: atom_id res chain seq x y z
N MET A 1 -20.20 97.37 -6.61
CA MET A 1 -20.19 96.26 -7.60
C MET A 1 -19.01 95.37 -7.26
N SER A 2 -19.20 94.04 -7.30
CA SER A 2 -18.28 92.96 -6.85
C SER A 2 -17.93 92.99 -5.34
N SER A 3 -18.20 91.97 -4.51
CA SER A 3 -17.93 90.50 -4.61
C SER A 3 -16.42 90.20 -4.52
N SER A 4 -15.88 89.22 -3.79
CA SER A 4 -16.39 87.99 -3.12
C SER A 4 -15.55 87.72 -1.83
N SER A 5 -15.64 86.66 -1.01
CA SER A 5 -16.44 85.41 -0.93
C SER A 5 -16.33 84.82 0.51
N PHE A 6 -17.13 83.79 0.85
CA PHE A 6 -16.99 82.98 2.07
C PHE A 6 -15.82 81.97 1.99
N LEU A 7 -15.28 81.56 3.14
CA LEU A 7 -14.48 80.34 3.32
C LEU A 7 -15.11 79.50 4.44
N SER A 8 -15.56 78.29 4.12
CA SER A 8 -16.04 77.30 5.08
C SER A 8 -15.12 76.09 5.05
N SER A 9 -14.65 75.65 6.23
CA SER A 9 -13.67 74.56 6.35
C SER A 9 -14.37 73.21 6.44
N ALA A 10 -14.31 72.42 5.37
CA ALA A 10 -14.80 71.03 5.36
C ALA A 10 -13.66 70.08 5.76
N ALA A 11 -13.76 69.47 6.94
CA ALA A 11 -12.81 68.44 7.38
C ALA A 11 -13.09 67.10 6.68
N PHE A 12 -12.13 66.62 5.89
CA PHE A 12 -12.19 65.28 5.30
C PHE A 12 -11.78 64.21 6.33
N PHE A 13 -12.75 63.45 6.83
CA PHE A 13 -12.49 62.21 7.56
C PHE A 13 -12.29 61.06 6.56
N THR A 14 -11.05 60.69 6.28
CA THR A 14 -10.72 59.48 5.50
C THR A 14 -10.85 58.23 6.37
N ILE A 15 -11.97 57.52 6.21
CA ILE A 15 -12.16 56.19 6.82
C ILE A 15 -11.23 55.20 6.11
N LEU A 16 -10.16 54.79 6.78
CA LEU A 16 -9.27 53.74 6.30
C LEU A 16 -9.96 52.38 6.52
N LEU A 17 -10.64 51.90 5.47
CA LEU A 17 -11.33 50.62 5.50
C LEU A 17 -10.28 49.49 5.40
N VAL A 18 -9.80 49.02 6.56
CA VAL A 18 -8.81 47.94 6.65
C VAL A 18 -9.46 46.63 6.24
N LEU A 19 -9.45 46.38 4.93
CA LEU A 19 -9.70 45.08 4.32
C LEU A 19 -8.68 44.08 4.90
N HIS A 20 -9.04 43.46 6.02
CA HIS A 20 -8.36 42.27 6.47
C HIS A 20 -8.55 41.24 5.35
N PRO A 21 -7.47 40.71 4.75
CA PRO A 21 -7.61 39.49 3.98
C PRO A 21 -8.01 38.44 5.00
N GLY A 22 -9.32 38.17 5.07
CA GLY A 22 -9.83 36.96 5.66
C GLY A 22 -9.23 35.82 4.85
N PHE A 23 -8.08 35.34 5.28
CA PHE A 23 -7.62 34.00 4.95
C PHE A 23 -8.69 33.08 5.51
N CYS A 24 -9.68 32.79 4.67
CA CYS A 24 -10.42 31.56 4.76
C CYS A 24 -9.37 30.47 4.64
N HIS A 25 -8.84 30.06 5.80
CA HIS A 25 -8.10 28.83 5.93
C HIS A 25 -9.13 27.76 5.61
N VAL A 26 -9.20 27.39 4.33
CA VAL A 26 -9.84 26.15 3.91
C VAL A 26 -9.00 25.10 4.59
N SER A 27 -9.44 24.65 5.76
CA SER A 27 -8.98 23.39 6.32
C SER A 27 -9.31 22.36 5.27
N ASP A 28 -8.28 21.91 4.55
CA ASP A 28 -8.38 20.70 3.73
C ASP A 28 -8.86 19.61 4.68
N GLY A 29 -10.11 19.20 4.50
CA GLY A 29 -10.81 18.40 5.50
C GLY A 29 -10.11 17.07 5.61
N ALA A 30 -9.38 16.86 6.70
CA ALA A 30 -8.32 15.87 6.85
C ALA A 30 -8.63 14.55 6.12
N GLN A 31 -8.10 14.41 4.91
CA GLN A 31 -8.52 13.35 4.01
C GLN A 31 -8.01 12.02 4.55
N HIS A 32 -8.91 11.05 4.69
CA HIS A 32 -8.56 9.75 5.25
C HIS A 32 -7.69 8.96 4.27
N ALA A 33 -6.40 8.83 4.58
CA ALA A 33 -5.46 7.98 3.87
C ALA A 33 -5.49 6.55 4.42
N THR A 34 -5.03 5.59 3.63
CA THR A 34 -4.79 4.22 4.11
C THR A 34 -3.43 4.18 4.81
N TYR A 35 -3.38 3.54 5.98
CA TYR A 35 -2.16 3.29 6.73
C TYR A 35 -1.96 1.80 7.00
N ILE A 36 -0.70 1.38 7.03
CA ILE A 36 -0.22 0.08 7.49
C ILE A 36 0.31 0.27 8.92
N VAL A 37 -0.31 -0.43 9.86
CA VAL A 37 0.01 -0.41 11.30
C VAL A 37 0.77 -1.68 11.65
N HIS A 38 2.02 -1.54 12.09
CA HIS A 38 2.86 -2.64 12.55
C HIS A 38 2.74 -2.78 14.07
N MET A 39 2.45 -4.00 14.54
CA MET A 39 2.14 -4.32 15.93
C MET A 39 3.16 -5.32 16.50
N ALA A 40 3.63 -5.07 17.72
CA ALA A 40 4.50 -5.98 18.46
C ALA A 40 3.71 -7.18 18.96
N GLN A 41 3.72 -8.29 18.20
CA GLN A 41 3.00 -9.53 18.51
C GLN A 41 3.17 -9.99 19.96
N SER A 42 4.40 -9.92 20.49
CA SER A 42 4.74 -10.31 21.86
C SER A 42 4.20 -9.40 22.96
N GLN A 43 3.63 -8.24 22.61
CA GLN A 43 3.01 -7.30 23.55
C GLN A 43 1.47 -7.39 23.56
N MET A 44 0.86 -8.37 22.87
CA MET A 44 -0.58 -8.58 22.94
C MET A 44 -1.01 -8.80 24.41
N PRO A 45 -1.91 -7.95 24.96
CA PRO A 45 -2.38 -8.12 26.34
C PRO A 45 -3.07 -9.47 26.54
N SER A 46 -2.84 -10.10 27.69
CA SER A 46 -3.39 -11.43 28.01
C SER A 46 -4.92 -11.52 28.11
N GLY A 47 -5.61 -10.38 28.02
CA GLY A 47 -7.08 -10.31 27.92
C GLY A 47 -7.63 -10.49 26.50
N PHE A 48 -6.77 -10.69 25.48
CA PHE A 48 -7.19 -10.94 24.11
C PHE A 48 -6.85 -12.37 23.66
N ASP A 49 -7.87 -13.13 23.26
CA ASP A 49 -7.69 -14.47 22.67
C ASP A 49 -7.20 -14.42 21.21
N LEU A 50 -7.49 -13.33 20.50
CA LEU A 50 -7.13 -13.12 19.10
C LEU A 50 -6.49 -11.74 18.88
N HIS A 51 -5.41 -11.71 18.10
CA HIS A 51 -4.73 -10.47 17.70
C HIS A 51 -5.65 -9.49 16.97
N SER A 52 -6.61 -9.98 16.18
CA SER A 52 -7.59 -9.13 15.49
C SER A 52 -8.51 -8.37 16.45
N LEU A 53 -8.85 -8.95 17.61
CA LEU A 53 -9.64 -8.28 18.65
C LEU A 53 -8.81 -7.20 19.35
N TRP A 54 -7.53 -7.47 19.60
CA TRP A 54 -6.60 -6.45 20.10
C TRP A 54 -6.46 -5.30 19.11
N TYR A 55 -6.28 -5.59 17.82
CA TYR A 55 -6.12 -4.59 16.77
C TYR A 55 -7.36 -3.71 16.57
N ASP A 56 -8.58 -4.27 16.53
CA ASP A 56 -9.80 -3.47 16.48
C ASP A 56 -9.95 -2.64 17.76
N SER A 57 -9.70 -3.24 18.95
CA SER A 57 -9.75 -2.51 20.21
C SER A 57 -8.78 -1.33 20.26
N SER A 58 -7.54 -1.47 19.77
CA SER A 58 -6.58 -0.37 19.65
C SER A 58 -7.07 0.70 18.67
N LEU A 59 -7.56 0.30 17.50
CA LEU A 59 -8.11 1.21 16.49
C LEU A 59 -9.29 2.05 17.04
N ARG A 60 -10.19 1.42 17.80
CA ARG A 60 -11.36 2.08 18.42
C ARG A 60 -10.98 3.13 19.47
N THR A 61 -9.76 3.12 20.00
CA THR A 61 -9.32 4.18 20.94
C THR A 61 -9.05 5.51 20.25
N VAL A 62 -8.69 5.50 18.96
CA VAL A 62 -8.37 6.71 18.19
C VAL A 62 -9.46 7.09 17.19
N SER A 63 -10.22 6.12 16.66
CA SER A 63 -11.28 6.36 15.69
C SER A 63 -12.50 5.47 15.92
N GLN A 64 -13.67 6.08 16.10
CA GLN A 64 -14.93 5.35 16.26
C GLN A 64 -15.53 4.89 14.92
N SER A 65 -15.14 5.51 13.80
CA SER A 65 -15.64 5.19 12.45
C SER A 65 -14.73 4.26 11.65
N ALA A 66 -13.43 4.22 11.95
CA ALA A 66 -12.47 3.36 11.24
C ALA A 66 -12.79 1.87 11.41
N GLN A 67 -12.27 1.07 10.47
CA GLN A 67 -12.42 -0.38 10.42
C GLN A 67 -11.10 -1.01 9.96
N LEU A 68 -10.84 -2.25 10.38
CA LEU A 68 -9.74 -3.04 9.86
C LEU A 68 -10.03 -3.43 8.40
N LEU A 69 -9.16 -3.02 7.47
CA LEU A 69 -9.26 -3.38 6.05
C LEU A 69 -8.56 -4.72 5.78
N TYR A 70 -7.41 -4.93 6.42
CA TYR A 70 -6.68 -6.19 6.37
C TYR A 70 -5.94 -6.46 7.68
N THR A 71 -5.59 -7.72 7.94
CA THR A 71 -4.78 -8.13 9.10
C THR A 71 -3.59 -8.96 8.64
N TYR A 72 -2.39 -8.50 8.98
CA TYR A 72 -1.13 -9.17 8.71
C TYR A 72 -0.75 -10.06 9.92
N ALA A 73 -0.37 -11.31 9.64
CA ALA A 73 -0.10 -12.32 10.67
C ALA A 73 1.05 -13.29 10.34
N ASN A 74 1.87 -12.99 9.31
CA ASN A 74 2.90 -13.90 8.80
C ASN A 74 4.28 -13.25 8.76
N ALA A 75 4.57 -12.41 7.74
CA ALA A 75 5.86 -11.73 7.60
C ALA A 75 5.97 -10.49 8.50
N ILE A 76 4.83 -9.84 8.79
CA ILE A 76 4.67 -8.80 9.80
C ILE A 76 3.35 -9.07 10.54
N HIS A 77 3.25 -8.55 11.76
CA HIS A 77 2.03 -8.61 12.58
C HIS A 77 1.40 -7.21 12.65
N GLY A 78 0.10 -7.10 12.38
CA GLY A 78 -0.59 -5.82 12.43
C GLY A 78 -1.78 -5.75 11.50
N PHE A 79 -2.14 -4.56 11.04
CA PHE A 79 -3.33 -4.34 10.23
C PHE A 79 -3.19 -3.15 9.28
N SER A 80 -4.11 -3.02 8.32
CA SER A 80 -4.31 -1.78 7.56
C SER A 80 -5.70 -1.20 7.83
N THR A 81 -5.80 0.13 7.77
CA THR A 81 -7.02 0.89 8.08
C THR A 81 -6.99 2.24 7.37
N ARG A 82 -8.10 2.98 7.37
CA ARG A 82 -8.18 4.37 6.90
C ARG A 82 -8.40 5.32 8.07
N LEU A 83 -7.54 6.34 8.15
CA LEU A 83 -7.45 7.29 9.27
C LEU A 83 -7.15 8.70 8.74
N THR A 84 -7.47 9.73 9.52
CA THR A 84 -6.83 11.05 9.35
C THR A 84 -5.37 11.01 9.83
N PRO A 85 -4.52 11.99 9.44
CA PRO A 85 -3.17 12.11 9.99
C PRO A 85 -3.15 12.20 11.52
N GLU A 86 -4.08 12.92 12.12
CA GLU A 86 -4.17 13.11 13.58
C GLU A 86 -4.56 11.82 14.31
N GLU A 87 -5.46 11.01 13.73
CA GLU A 87 -5.78 9.68 14.26
C GLU A 87 -4.60 8.71 14.11
N ALA A 88 -3.84 8.79 13.01
CA ALA A 88 -2.65 7.97 12.77
C ALA A 88 -1.48 8.32 13.74
N ASP A 89 -1.26 9.61 13.99
CA ASP A 89 -0.30 10.09 15.00
C ASP A 89 -0.72 9.67 16.41
N SER A 90 -2.01 9.78 16.73
CA SER A 90 -2.58 9.29 18.00
C SER A 90 -2.35 7.79 18.17
N LEU A 91 -2.52 7.00 17.08
CA LEU A 91 -2.33 5.56 17.09
C LEU A 91 -0.87 5.16 17.37
N MET A 92 0.11 5.92 16.86
CA MET A 92 1.54 5.71 17.16
C MET A 92 1.89 5.82 18.65
N THR A 93 1.06 6.48 19.46
CA THR A 93 1.29 6.59 20.91
C THR A 93 0.88 5.35 21.72
N LEU A 94 0.15 4.41 21.13
CA LEU A 94 -0.41 3.26 21.85
C LEU A 94 0.64 2.17 22.15
N PRO A 95 0.59 1.54 23.33
CA PRO A 95 1.42 0.36 23.63
C PRO A 95 1.26 -0.75 22.60
N GLY A 96 2.38 -1.32 22.17
CA GLY A 96 2.43 -2.38 21.16
C GLY A 96 2.40 -1.89 19.70
N VAL A 97 2.18 -0.61 19.42
CA VAL A 97 2.35 -0.06 18.06
C VAL A 97 3.84 0.19 17.81
N ILE A 98 4.38 -0.40 16.74
CA ILE A 98 5.79 -0.24 16.31
C ILE A 98 5.91 0.92 15.32
N SER A 99 4.99 1.00 14.35
CA SER A 99 4.97 2.08 13.36
C SER A 99 3.60 2.18 12.68
N VAL A 100 3.22 3.38 12.27
CA VAL A 100 2.06 3.65 11.40
C VAL A 100 2.60 4.33 10.15
N LEU A 101 2.50 3.66 9.00
CA LEU A 101 3.08 4.11 7.74
C LEU A 101 1.98 4.31 6.69
N PRO A 102 1.99 5.40 5.90
CA PRO A 102 1.03 5.56 4.81
C PRO A 102 1.22 4.45 3.77
N GLU A 103 0.12 3.97 3.21
CA GLU A 103 0.15 3.01 2.10
C GLU A 103 0.68 3.68 0.82
N HIS A 104 1.72 3.10 0.23
CA HIS A 104 2.26 3.53 -1.05
C HIS A 104 1.83 2.56 -2.15
N ARG A 105 1.34 3.11 -3.26
CA ARG A 105 1.14 2.36 -4.50
C ARG A 105 2.40 2.42 -5.37
N TYR A 106 2.69 1.32 -6.03
CA TYR A 106 3.82 1.18 -6.94
C TYR A 106 3.28 0.95 -8.36
N GLU A 107 3.89 1.64 -9.32
CA GLU A 107 3.55 1.53 -10.74
C GLU A 107 4.38 0.44 -11.44
N LEU A 108 3.88 -0.09 -12.55
CA LEU A 108 4.59 -1.11 -13.32
C LEU A 108 5.77 -0.50 -14.09
N HIS A 109 6.98 -0.96 -13.79
CA HIS A 109 8.20 -0.40 -14.37
C HIS A 109 8.58 -0.95 -15.75
N THR A 110 8.10 -2.14 -16.15
CA THR A 110 8.48 -2.75 -17.43
C THR A 110 7.53 -3.86 -17.89
N THR A 111 7.46 -4.08 -19.20
CA THR A 111 6.90 -5.30 -19.83
C THR A 111 7.99 -6.19 -20.47
N ARG A 112 9.27 -5.85 -20.26
CA ARG A 112 10.45 -6.48 -20.89
C ARG A 112 11.49 -6.86 -19.84
N THR A 113 11.11 -7.76 -18.93
CA THR A 113 11.92 -8.20 -17.78
C THR A 113 13.36 -8.62 -18.12
N PRO A 114 13.66 -9.39 -19.19
CA PRO A 114 15.04 -9.75 -19.50
C PRO A 114 15.95 -8.55 -19.76
N LEU A 115 15.45 -7.54 -20.51
CA LEU A 115 16.21 -6.31 -20.77
C LEU A 115 16.35 -5.46 -19.49
N PHE A 116 15.30 -5.37 -18.68
CA PHE A 116 15.29 -4.64 -17.41
C PHE A 116 16.30 -5.22 -16.40
N LEU A 117 16.41 -6.55 -16.34
CA LEU A 117 17.40 -7.26 -15.51
C LEU A 117 18.81 -7.29 -16.14
N GLY A 118 19.01 -6.64 -17.29
CA GLY A 118 20.28 -6.66 -18.03
C GLY A 118 20.63 -8.00 -18.69
N LEU A 119 19.74 -9.00 -18.66
CA LEU A 119 19.89 -10.35 -19.22
C LEU A 119 19.73 -10.36 -20.76
N GLY A 120 20.43 -9.45 -21.44
CA GLY A 120 20.43 -9.34 -22.90
C GLY A 120 21.21 -10.46 -23.60
N VAL A 121 21.14 -10.48 -24.94
CA VAL A 121 21.75 -11.51 -25.80
C VAL A 121 23.27 -11.65 -25.62
N HIS A 122 23.93 -10.61 -25.09
CA HIS A 122 25.38 -10.61 -24.82
C HIS A 122 25.78 -11.33 -23.53
N ASN A 123 24.82 -11.82 -22.74
CA ASN A 123 25.05 -12.47 -21.45
C ASN A 123 24.87 -14.00 -21.50
N ALA A 124 25.15 -14.64 -22.64
CA ALA A 124 25.13 -16.09 -22.77
C ALA A 124 26.01 -16.78 -21.71
N ASP A 125 27.14 -16.17 -21.37
CA ASP A 125 28.09 -16.66 -20.36
C ASP A 125 27.55 -16.64 -18.91
N LEU A 126 26.44 -15.94 -18.63
CA LEU A 126 25.77 -15.98 -17.31
C LEU A 126 24.97 -17.29 -17.10
N PHE A 127 24.72 -18.05 -18.16
CA PHE A 127 24.04 -19.33 -18.12
C PHE A 127 25.00 -20.43 -18.58
N PRO A 128 26.03 -20.77 -17.78
CA PRO A 128 27.00 -21.79 -18.15
C PRO A 128 26.28 -23.12 -18.39
N GLU A 129 26.56 -23.76 -19.54
CA GLU A 129 26.07 -25.11 -19.86
C GLU A 129 26.69 -26.15 -18.92
N THR A 130 26.14 -26.23 -17.72
CA THR A 130 26.58 -27.15 -16.68
C THR A 130 25.35 -27.81 -16.08
N GLY A 131 25.30 -29.14 -16.17
CA GLY A 131 24.17 -29.98 -15.75
C GLY A 131 23.99 -30.09 -14.23
N SER A 132 24.24 -29.01 -13.49
CA SER A 132 23.82 -28.89 -12.09
C SER A 132 22.38 -28.41 -12.08
N SER A 133 21.45 -29.30 -11.72
CA SER A 133 20.05 -28.94 -11.51
C SER A 133 19.93 -28.01 -10.32
N LEU A 134 20.00 -26.69 -10.57
CA LEU A 134 19.73 -25.67 -9.57
C LEU A 134 18.25 -25.77 -9.18
N ASP A 135 18.00 -26.37 -8.02
CA ASP A 135 16.68 -26.56 -7.42
C ASP A 135 16.14 -25.22 -6.86
N VAL A 136 15.85 -24.29 -7.78
CA VAL A 136 15.49 -22.90 -7.49
C VAL A 136 14.06 -22.63 -7.94
N VAL A 137 13.20 -22.33 -6.96
CA VAL A 137 11.85 -21.81 -7.21
C VAL A 137 11.90 -20.29 -7.28
N VAL A 138 11.56 -19.72 -8.43
CA VAL A 138 11.47 -18.27 -8.62
C VAL A 138 10.03 -17.82 -8.36
N GLY A 139 9.84 -16.97 -7.35
CA GLY A 139 8.58 -16.25 -7.12
C GLY A 139 8.56 -14.93 -7.89
N VAL A 140 7.44 -14.62 -8.53
CA VAL A 140 7.20 -13.35 -9.24
C VAL A 140 5.94 -12.71 -8.66
N LEU A 141 6.04 -11.46 -8.19
CA LEU A 141 4.91 -10.65 -7.78
C LEU A 141 4.64 -9.62 -8.88
N ASP A 142 3.56 -9.82 -9.62
CA ASP A 142 3.14 -9.00 -10.75
C ASP A 142 1.59 -8.97 -10.80
N THR A 143 1.04 -8.31 -11.81
CA THR A 143 -0.39 -8.21 -12.12
C THR A 143 -1.08 -9.54 -12.45
N GLY A 144 -0.35 -10.56 -12.90
CA GLY A 144 -0.95 -11.85 -13.25
C GLY A 144 -0.01 -12.79 -14.01
N VAL A 145 -0.61 -13.82 -14.61
CA VAL A 145 0.09 -14.85 -15.38
C VAL A 145 -0.83 -15.38 -16.48
N TRP A 146 -0.27 -15.68 -17.66
CA TRP A 146 -0.94 -16.41 -18.75
C TRP A 146 -0.46 -17.87 -18.76
N PRO A 147 -1.08 -18.78 -17.99
CA PRO A 147 -0.63 -20.17 -17.86
C PRO A 147 -0.67 -20.96 -19.17
N GLU A 148 -1.50 -20.54 -20.14
CA GLU A 148 -1.60 -21.10 -21.48
C GLU A 148 -0.38 -20.80 -22.38
N SER A 149 0.48 -19.88 -21.97
CA SER A 149 1.69 -19.52 -22.72
C SER A 149 2.67 -20.69 -22.80
N LYS A 150 3.24 -20.94 -24.00
CA LYS A 150 4.25 -21.98 -24.22
C LYS A 150 5.48 -21.86 -23.32
N SER A 151 5.77 -20.67 -22.80
CA SER A 151 6.85 -20.44 -21.82
C SER A 151 6.64 -21.16 -20.48
N PHE A 152 5.40 -21.57 -20.17
CA PHE A 152 5.05 -22.40 -19.02
C PHE A 152 4.87 -23.88 -19.38
N SER A 153 5.35 -24.34 -20.55
CA SER A 153 5.42 -25.77 -20.85
C SER A 153 6.30 -26.50 -19.84
N ASP A 154 5.85 -27.66 -19.38
CA ASP A 154 6.59 -28.50 -18.42
C ASP A 154 7.29 -29.72 -19.05
N VAL A 155 7.31 -29.77 -20.39
CA VAL A 155 7.99 -30.81 -21.17
C VAL A 155 9.48 -30.80 -20.86
N GLY A 156 10.02 -31.97 -20.51
CA GLY A 156 11.43 -32.13 -20.12
C GLY A 156 11.75 -31.75 -18.67
N LEU A 157 10.78 -31.26 -17.88
CA LEU A 157 10.99 -30.95 -16.46
C LEU A 157 10.68 -32.15 -15.56
N GLY A 158 11.55 -32.34 -14.57
CA GLY A 158 11.38 -33.29 -13.47
C GLY A 158 10.23 -32.94 -12.51
N PRO A 159 10.12 -33.64 -11.38
CA PRO A 159 9.08 -33.39 -10.38
C PRO A 159 9.23 -32.00 -9.73
N ILE A 160 8.12 -31.50 -9.15
CA ILE A 160 8.13 -30.29 -8.33
C ILE A 160 9.06 -30.52 -7.11
N PRO A 161 9.87 -29.54 -6.68
CA PRO A 161 10.79 -29.69 -5.55
C PRO A 161 10.07 -30.10 -4.27
N SER A 162 10.54 -31.13 -3.58
CA SER A 162 9.89 -31.68 -2.37
C SER A 162 9.93 -30.73 -1.16
N THR A 163 10.81 -29.74 -1.22
CA THR A 163 10.96 -28.62 -0.26
C THR A 163 9.92 -27.53 -0.47
N TRP A 164 9.28 -27.46 -1.64
CA TRP A 164 8.27 -26.45 -1.95
C TRP A 164 7.00 -26.67 -1.11
N ARG A 165 6.43 -25.55 -0.63
CA ARG A 165 5.26 -25.49 0.27
C ARG A 165 4.16 -24.54 -0.23
N GLY A 166 4.28 -24.09 -1.48
CA GLY A 166 3.28 -23.22 -2.10
C GLY A 166 2.02 -23.97 -2.53
N GLY A 167 1.18 -23.29 -3.31
CA GLY A 167 -0.02 -23.87 -3.90
C GLY A 167 -0.47 -23.09 -5.12
N CYS A 168 -1.45 -23.66 -5.83
CA CYS A 168 -2.15 -23.02 -6.93
C CYS A 168 -3.58 -22.72 -6.47
N GLU A 169 -3.90 -21.45 -6.27
CA GLU A 169 -5.22 -21.00 -5.81
C GLU A 169 -6.14 -20.76 -7.02
N ALA A 170 -7.39 -21.21 -6.92
CA ALA A 170 -8.41 -20.87 -7.91
C ALA A 170 -8.90 -19.43 -7.70
N GLY A 171 -9.22 -18.75 -8.79
CA GLY A 171 -9.70 -17.36 -8.81
C GLY A 171 -10.49 -17.06 -10.09
N THR A 172 -10.75 -15.78 -10.35
CA THR A 172 -11.47 -15.33 -11.55
C THR A 172 -10.72 -15.79 -12.82
N ASN A 173 -11.38 -16.57 -13.66
CA ASN A 173 -10.82 -17.15 -14.89
C ASN A 173 -9.55 -18.00 -14.72
N PHE A 174 -9.26 -18.48 -13.49
CA PHE A 174 -8.07 -19.28 -13.20
C PHE A 174 -8.41 -20.46 -12.30
N THR A 175 -8.14 -21.69 -12.74
CA THR A 175 -8.32 -22.91 -11.93
C THR A 175 -6.97 -23.46 -11.48
N ALA A 176 -6.94 -24.11 -10.32
CA ALA A 176 -5.71 -24.72 -9.78
C ALA A 176 -5.05 -25.75 -10.74
N SER A 177 -5.83 -26.32 -11.67
CA SER A 177 -5.36 -27.23 -12.73
C SER A 177 -4.58 -26.56 -13.85
N LEU A 178 -4.47 -25.23 -13.86
CA LEU A 178 -3.63 -24.48 -14.81
C LEU A 178 -2.15 -24.43 -14.36
N CYS A 179 -1.87 -24.76 -13.10
CA CYS A 179 -0.50 -25.03 -12.65
C CYS A 179 -0.01 -26.42 -13.12
N ASN A 180 1.28 -26.53 -13.36
CA ASN A 180 1.96 -27.73 -13.85
C ASN A 180 3.38 -27.82 -13.24
N ARG A 181 4.31 -28.63 -13.79
CA ARG A 181 5.68 -28.72 -13.21
C ARG A 181 6.58 -27.51 -13.54
N LYS A 182 6.12 -26.52 -14.31
CA LYS A 182 6.80 -25.26 -14.62
C LYS A 182 6.19 -24.08 -13.85
N LEU A 183 4.88 -23.85 -13.98
CA LEU A 183 4.12 -22.95 -13.13
C LEU A 183 3.60 -23.74 -11.93
N ILE A 184 4.43 -23.89 -10.90
CA ILE A 184 4.11 -24.78 -9.78
C ILE A 184 3.12 -24.17 -8.78
N GLY A 185 3.02 -22.84 -8.72
CA GLY A 185 2.07 -22.13 -7.86
C GLY A 185 1.64 -20.78 -8.42
N ALA A 186 0.45 -20.37 -8.04
CA ALA A 186 -0.18 -19.10 -8.39
C ALA A 186 -1.13 -18.69 -7.26
N ARG A 187 -1.09 -17.42 -6.86
CA ARG A 187 -1.89 -16.84 -5.78
C ARG A 187 -2.25 -15.41 -6.15
N PHE A 188 -3.36 -14.89 -5.60
CA PHE A 188 -3.78 -13.51 -5.81
C PHE A 188 -4.12 -12.82 -4.49
N PHE A 189 -3.73 -11.56 -4.35
CA PHE A 189 -3.79 -10.83 -3.07
C PHE A 189 -4.83 -9.69 -3.11
N ALA A 190 -6.07 -10.01 -3.49
CA ALA A 190 -7.15 -9.03 -3.67
C ALA A 190 -7.90 -8.61 -2.38
N ARG A 191 -7.46 -9.05 -1.20
CA ARG A 191 -8.09 -8.66 0.10
C ARG A 191 -7.48 -7.40 0.71
N GLY A 192 -6.66 -6.66 -0.04
CA GLY A 192 -6.15 -5.36 0.38
C GLY A 192 -7.21 -4.25 0.28
N PRO A 193 -6.91 -3.06 0.81
CA PRO A 193 -7.66 -1.83 0.53
C PRO A 193 -7.90 -1.65 -0.97
N PRO A 194 -9.08 -1.23 -1.43
CA PRO A 194 -9.33 -1.01 -2.84
C PRO A 194 -8.41 0.10 -3.36
N SER A 195 -7.64 -0.21 -4.40
CA SER A 195 -6.84 0.76 -5.15
C SER A 195 -7.77 1.63 -6.02
N GLY A 196 -8.50 2.55 -5.37
CA GLY A 196 -9.37 3.54 -6.02
C GLY A 196 -8.63 4.56 -6.86
#